data_AF-I0AHV2-F1
#
_entry.id   AF-I0AHV2-F1
#
_cell.length_a   1.000
_cell.length_b   1.000
_cell.length_c   1.000
_cell.angle_alpha   90.00
_cell.angle_beta   90.00
_cell.angle_gamma   90.00
#
_symmetry.space_group_name_H-M   'P 1'
#
loop_
_entity.id
_entity.type
_entity.pdbx_description
1 polymer ?
#
loop_
_entity_poly.entity_id
_entity_poly.type
_entity_poly.pdbx_seq_one_letter_code
_entity_poly.pdbx_strand_id
1 'polypeptide(L)'
;MKKIFSFVFAVAFTILITSCGGDEQKSADFSKSKSVNTDLSGGLSEFELENGIGPVKQKLELGPIDPKLVKKGEEIFNTKCIACHKLDERYVGPAQRDVIKRRTPEFIMNMMLNPEEMQQKHPVVKKLLAE
;
A
#
# COMPACT_ATOMS: atom_id res chain seq x y z
N MET A 1 -38.97 -52.63 -3.73
CA MET A 1 -39.99 -52.82 -2.66
C MET A 1 -39.28 -53.10 -1.34
N LYS A 2 -39.45 -52.20 -0.37
CA LYS A 2 -39.28 -52.32 1.10
C LYS A 2 -38.78 -50.97 1.63
N LYS A 3 -39.75 -50.05 1.71
CA LYS A 3 -39.77 -48.99 2.72
C LYS A 3 -39.67 -49.65 4.12
N ILE A 4 -39.48 -48.84 5.16
CA ILE A 4 -39.48 -49.20 6.59
C ILE A 4 -38.06 -49.38 7.16
N PHE A 5 -37.30 -48.29 7.21
CA PHE A 5 -36.53 -47.98 8.43
C PHE A 5 -36.97 -46.58 8.88
N SER A 6 -38.26 -46.55 9.24
CA SER A 6 -38.87 -45.45 9.96
C SER A 6 -38.59 -45.70 11.44
N PHE A 7 -38.32 -44.63 12.17
CA PHE A 7 -38.73 -44.49 13.57
C PHE A 7 -38.12 -45.49 14.57
N VAL A 8 -36.97 -45.17 15.17
CA VAL A 8 -36.74 -45.23 16.63
C VAL A 8 -35.45 -44.45 16.93
N PHE A 9 -35.55 -43.14 17.15
CA PHE A 9 -34.77 -42.47 18.21
C PHE A 9 -35.39 -41.10 18.50
N ALA A 10 -36.63 -41.16 18.96
CA ALA A 10 -37.25 -40.06 19.69
C ALA A 10 -36.85 -40.20 21.16
N VAL A 11 -35.83 -39.46 21.59
CA VAL A 11 -35.58 -39.08 22.99
C VAL A 11 -34.88 -37.72 22.90
N ALA A 12 -35.63 -36.61 22.92
CA ALA A 12 -36.06 -35.93 24.14
C ALA A 12 -34.86 -35.46 25.00
N PHE A 13 -34.46 -34.20 24.85
CA PHE A 13 -34.55 -33.22 25.95
C PHE A 13 -34.09 -31.83 25.46
N THR A 14 -35.08 -30.96 25.28
CA THR A 14 -34.99 -29.52 25.56
C THR A 14 -34.29 -29.26 26.90
N ILE A 15 -33.41 -28.25 27.00
CA ILE A 15 -33.26 -27.35 28.17
C ILE A 15 -32.53 -26.05 27.74
N LEU A 16 -33.27 -24.95 27.90
CA LEU A 16 -32.96 -23.58 28.36
C LEU A 16 -31.65 -22.87 27.96
N ILE A 17 -31.68 -21.74 27.24
CA ILE A 17 -31.84 -20.31 27.68
C ILE A 17 -31.09 -19.84 28.94
N THR A 18 -30.33 -18.74 28.73
CA THR A 18 -29.95 -17.63 29.62
C THR A 18 -29.02 -17.87 30.82
N SER A 19 -27.89 -17.15 30.88
CA SER A 19 -27.68 -16.03 31.82
C SER A 19 -26.21 -15.83 32.27
N CYS A 20 -25.70 -14.62 31.98
CA CYS A 20 -24.93 -13.66 32.80
C CYS A 20 -23.93 -14.11 33.90
N GLY A 21 -22.74 -13.48 33.85
CA GLY A 21 -21.83 -13.20 34.97
C GLY A 21 -20.51 -12.67 34.39
N GLY A 22 -20.13 -11.38 34.45
CA GLY A 22 -20.46 -10.31 35.36
C GLY A 22 -19.25 -10.04 36.25
N ASP A 23 -18.44 -9.02 35.94
CA ASP A 23 -17.82 -8.16 36.96
C ASP A 23 -17.41 -6.80 36.37
N GLU A 24 -17.75 -5.75 37.13
CA GLU A 24 -17.76 -4.33 36.75
C GLU A 24 -16.57 -3.54 37.32
N GLN A 25 -16.15 -2.54 36.53
CA GLN A 25 -15.63 -1.20 36.89
C GLN A 25 -14.36 -1.02 37.74
N LYS A 26 -13.40 -0.29 37.15
CA LYS A 26 -12.89 0.95 37.75
C LYS A 26 -12.60 2.01 36.69
N SER A 27 -13.00 3.23 37.04
CA SER A 27 -13.15 4.43 36.23
C SER A 27 -11.86 5.25 36.09
N ALA A 28 -11.77 5.89 34.90
CA ALA A 28 -11.13 7.15 34.54
C ALA A 28 -9.73 7.51 35.05
N ASP A 29 -8.80 7.68 34.11
CA ASP A 29 -8.04 8.93 34.05
C ASP A 29 -8.00 9.44 32.59
N PHE A 30 -8.59 10.61 32.38
CA PHE A 30 -8.68 11.32 31.11
C PHE A 30 -7.69 12.49 31.17
N SER A 31 -6.39 12.24 30.96
CA SER A 31 -5.47 13.29 30.50
C SER A 31 -4.09 12.76 30.10
N LYS A 32 -4.00 12.12 28.93
CA LYS A 32 -2.90 12.38 27.98
C LYS A 32 -3.29 11.80 26.63
N SER A 33 -4.01 12.59 25.84
CA SER A 33 -4.08 12.40 24.40
C SER A 33 -2.68 12.58 23.82
N LYS A 34 -1.87 11.52 23.84
CA LYS A 34 -0.83 11.34 22.85
C LYS A 34 -1.58 10.73 21.67
N SER A 35 -1.83 11.55 20.65
CA SER A 35 -2.30 11.12 19.34
C SER A 35 -1.47 9.92 18.89
N VAL A 36 -1.96 8.72 19.17
CA VAL A 36 -1.53 7.50 18.49
C VAL A 36 -2.27 7.55 17.17
N ASN A 37 -1.67 8.23 16.19
CA ASN A 37 -1.98 7.90 14.80
C ASN A 37 -1.54 6.46 14.63
N THR A 38 -2.53 5.58 14.54
CA THR A 38 -2.38 4.17 14.22
C THR A 38 -1.47 4.05 13.00
N ASP A 39 -0.33 3.39 13.22
CA ASP A 39 0.77 3.15 12.31
C ASP A 39 0.31 2.30 11.11
N LEU A 40 -0.25 2.98 10.10
CA LEU A 40 -0.48 2.44 8.76
C LEU A 40 0.73 2.70 7.83
N SER A 41 1.75 3.45 8.31
CA SER A 41 2.92 3.80 7.52
C SER A 41 4.04 2.77 7.59
N GLY A 42 3.95 1.76 8.47
CA GLY A 42 4.96 0.71 8.60
C GLY A 42 6.32 1.28 9.01
N GLY A 43 6.32 2.33 9.84
CA GLY A 43 7.53 3.03 10.28
C GLY A 43 8.12 4.04 9.29
N LEU A 44 7.44 4.32 8.17
CA LEU A 44 7.87 5.37 7.24
C LEU A 44 7.48 6.76 7.74
N SER A 45 8.35 7.74 7.49
CA SER A 45 8.02 9.15 7.70
C SER A 45 6.96 9.63 6.71
N GLU A 46 6.28 10.73 7.04
CA GLU A 46 5.32 11.37 6.12
C GLU A 46 5.97 11.77 4.79
N PHE A 47 7.22 12.26 4.86
CA PHE A 47 8.00 12.55 3.65
C PHE A 47 8.19 11.30 2.80
N GLU A 48 8.58 10.17 3.39
CA GLU A 48 8.83 8.93 2.65
C GLU A 48 7.56 8.30 2.09
N LEU A 49 6.41 8.46 2.75
CA LEU A 49 5.12 8.01 2.24
C LEU A 49 4.68 8.76 0.97
N GLU A 50 4.98 10.05 0.89
CA GLU A 50 4.63 10.88 -0.26
C GLU A 50 5.70 10.81 -1.37
N ASN A 51 6.98 10.84 -0.97
CA ASN A 51 8.13 11.10 -1.83
C ASN A 51 9.05 9.90 -2.03
N GLY A 52 8.68 8.74 -1.47
CA GLY A 52 9.45 7.52 -1.58
C GLY A 52 10.62 7.41 -0.60
N ILE A 53 11.10 6.18 -0.45
CA ILE A 53 12.25 5.79 0.36
C ILE A 53 13.49 5.84 -0.54
N GLY A 54 14.41 6.75 -0.27
CA GLY A 54 15.66 6.81 -1.02
C GLY A 54 16.54 8.00 -0.66
N PRO A 55 17.57 8.28 -1.47
CA PRO A 55 18.57 9.33 -1.19
C PRO A 55 18.04 10.76 -1.34
N VAL A 56 16.92 10.98 -2.04
CA VAL A 56 16.28 12.29 -2.14
C VAL A 56 15.42 12.51 -0.90
N LYS A 57 15.94 13.31 0.04
CA LYS A 57 15.32 13.59 1.36
C LYS A 57 14.75 15.00 1.50
N GLN A 58 14.75 15.78 0.43
CA GLN A 58 14.29 17.17 0.41
C GLN A 58 13.47 17.43 -0.86
N LYS A 59 12.60 18.44 -0.81
CA LYS A 59 11.81 18.84 -1.97
C LYS A 59 12.70 19.41 -3.08
N LEU A 60 12.39 19.06 -4.31
CA LEU A 60 13.08 19.46 -5.52
C LEU A 60 12.31 20.62 -6.17
N GLU A 61 13.04 21.69 -6.44
CA GLU A 61 12.55 22.79 -7.27
C GLU A 61 12.82 22.47 -8.73
N LEU A 62 11.76 22.42 -9.55
CA LEU A 62 11.89 22.17 -10.97
C LEU A 62 12.15 23.49 -11.72
N GLY A 63 13.29 23.54 -12.41
CA GLY A 63 13.61 24.63 -13.32
C GLY A 63 12.86 24.55 -14.65
N PRO A 64 13.10 25.52 -15.56
CA PRO A 64 12.59 25.44 -16.93
C PRO A 64 13.13 24.21 -17.66
N ILE A 65 12.37 23.74 -18.65
CA ILE A 65 12.77 22.60 -19.47
C ILE A 65 14.00 22.97 -20.31
N ASP A 66 15.11 22.28 -20.09
CA ASP A 66 16.31 22.36 -20.91
C ASP A 66 16.26 21.29 -22.03
N PRO A 67 16.20 21.66 -23.32
CA PRO A 67 16.16 20.72 -24.43
C PRO A 67 17.32 19.71 -24.44
N LYS A 68 18.50 20.10 -23.94
CA LYS A 68 19.66 19.18 -23.84
C LYS A 68 19.41 18.10 -22.81
N LEU A 69 18.82 18.45 -21.66
CA LEU A 69 18.44 17.49 -20.64
C LEU A 69 17.28 16.60 -21.07
N VAL A 70 16.32 17.14 -21.85
CA VAL A 70 15.24 16.33 -22.45
C VAL A 70 15.83 15.23 -23.34
N LYS A 71 16.72 15.59 -24.27
CA LYS A 71 17.34 14.61 -25.16
C LYS A 71 18.14 13.55 -24.39
N LYS A 72 18.91 13.98 -23.37
CA LYS A 72 19.64 13.06 -22.50
C LYS A 72 18.71 12.13 -21.73
N GLY A 73 17.58 12.64 -21.23
CA GLY A 73 16.56 11.87 -20.54
C GLY A 73 15.91 10.82 -21.46
N GLU A 74 15.62 11.19 -22.70
CA GLU A 74 15.11 10.27 -23.73
C GLU A 74 16.09 9.13 -24.01
N GLU A 75 17.37 9.44 -24.22
CA GLU A 75 18.42 8.43 -24.43
C GLU A 75 18.52 7.44 -23.26
N ILE A 76 18.46 7.96 -22.02
CA ILE A 76 18.45 7.13 -20.81
C ILE A 76 17.19 6.26 -20.76
N PHE A 77 16.01 6.82 -21.04
CA PHE A 77 14.75 6.09 -21.02
C PHE A 77 14.73 4.95 -22.05
N ASN A 78 15.19 5.22 -23.27
CA ASN A 78 15.28 4.24 -24.34
C ASN A 78 16.30 3.13 -24.04
N THR A 79 17.35 3.44 -23.29
CA THR A 79 18.39 2.45 -22.96
C THR A 79 18.01 1.60 -21.74
N LYS A 80 17.37 2.20 -20.73
CA LYS A 80 17.22 1.58 -19.40
C LYS A 80 15.78 1.24 -19.02
N CYS A 81 14.79 1.92 -19.61
CA CYS A 81 13.40 1.86 -19.11
C CYS A 81 12.45 1.16 -20.09
N ILE A 82 12.65 1.36 -21.40
CA ILE A 82 11.70 0.93 -22.44
C ILE A 82 11.53 -0.59 -22.55
N ALA A 83 12.50 -1.35 -22.05
CA ALA A 83 12.40 -2.81 -21.97
C ALA A 83 11.22 -3.27 -21.11
N CYS A 84 10.87 -2.48 -20.08
CA CYS A 84 9.78 -2.80 -19.16
C CYS A 84 8.59 -1.83 -19.25
N HIS A 85 8.84 -0.56 -19.56
CA HIS A 85 7.82 0.50 -19.52
C HIS A 85 7.47 1.02 -20.91
N LYS A 86 6.18 1.09 -21.21
CA LYS A 86 5.65 1.87 -22.34
C LYS A 86 5.16 3.24 -21.85
N LEU A 87 4.94 4.16 -22.79
CA LEU A 87 4.45 5.48 -22.43
C LEU A 87 2.96 5.46 -22.08
N ASP A 88 2.16 4.71 -22.84
CA ASP A 88 0.70 4.86 -22.84
C ASP A 88 -0.07 3.64 -22.31
N GLU A 89 0.60 2.50 -22.17
CA GLU A 89 -0.01 1.26 -21.73
C GLU A 89 0.86 0.54 -20.70
N ARG A 90 0.22 -0.37 -19.96
CA ARG A 90 0.95 -1.32 -19.11
C ARG A 90 1.62 -2.36 -20.00
N TYR A 91 2.86 -2.70 -19.66
CA TYR A 91 3.60 -3.80 -20.27
C TYR A 91 4.13 -4.72 -19.15
N VAL A 92 5.44 -4.77 -18.94
CA VAL A 92 6.01 -5.37 -17.72
C VAL A 92 5.79 -4.43 -16.53
N GLY A 93 6.05 -3.13 -16.73
CA GLY A 93 5.77 -2.07 -15.78
C GLY A 93 4.59 -1.18 -16.20
N PRO A 94 4.15 -0.27 -15.33
CA PRO A 94 3.08 0.70 -15.63
C PRO A 94 3.47 1.70 -16.73
N ALA A 95 2.45 2.35 -17.31
CA ALA A 95 2.59 3.41 -18.30
C ALA A 95 3.24 4.68 -17.73
N GLN A 96 4.21 5.27 -18.45
CA GLN A 96 5.04 6.35 -17.92
C GLN A 96 4.71 7.78 -18.40
N ARG A 97 3.89 7.99 -19.44
CA ARG A 97 3.66 9.33 -20.06
C ARG A 97 3.30 10.41 -19.05
N ASP A 98 2.36 10.09 -18.17
CA ASP A 98 1.80 11.04 -17.20
C ASP A 98 2.28 10.79 -15.76
N VAL A 99 3.43 10.12 -15.57
CA VAL A 99 3.91 9.76 -14.21
C VAL A 99 4.06 10.99 -13.31
N ILE A 100 4.51 12.12 -13.85
CA ILE A 100 4.69 13.39 -13.12
C ILE A 100 3.37 14.01 -12.62
N LYS A 101 2.23 13.61 -13.21
CA LYS A 101 0.90 14.03 -12.73
C LYS A 101 0.41 13.19 -11.56
N ARG A 102 1.04 12.02 -11.32
CA ARG A 102 0.61 11.03 -10.31
C ARG A 102 1.60 10.86 -9.17
N ARG A 103 2.85 11.27 -9.36
CA ARG A 103 3.96 11.10 -8.41
C ARG A 103 4.79 12.37 -8.37
N THR A 104 5.34 12.66 -7.19
CA THR A 104 6.25 13.80 -7.02
C THR A 104 7.59 13.54 -7.73
N PRO A 105 8.35 14.59 -8.10
CA PRO A 105 9.68 14.43 -8.67
C PRO A 105 10.60 13.58 -7.78
N GLU A 106 10.53 13.77 -6.47
CA GLU A 106 11.29 13.04 -5.46
C GLU A 106 10.93 11.55 -5.48
N PHE A 107 9.65 11.22 -5.56
CA PHE A 107 9.19 9.83 -5.68
C PHE A 107 9.76 9.16 -6.92
N ILE A 108 9.71 9.86 -8.06
CA ILE A 108 10.25 9.33 -9.32
C ILE A 108 11.76 9.11 -9.21
N MET A 109 12.49 10.07 -8.63
CA MET A 109 13.93 9.95 -8.39
C MET A 109 14.26 8.82 -7.43
N ASN A 110 13.58 8.72 -6.29
CA ASN A 110 13.79 7.65 -5.31
C ASN A 110 13.42 6.27 -5.87
N MET A 111 12.39 6.17 -6.71
CA MET A 111 12.08 4.92 -7.41
C MET A 111 13.20 4.50 -8.38
N MET A 112 13.81 5.45 -9.10
CA MET A 112 14.93 5.15 -10.01
C MET A 112 16.23 4.83 -9.25
N LEU A 113 16.47 5.49 -8.13
CA LEU A 113 17.73 5.41 -7.38
C LEU A 113 17.71 4.33 -6.27
N ASN A 114 16.54 3.89 -5.83
CA ASN A 114 16.36 2.90 -4.78
C ASN A 114 15.15 1.96 -5.04
N PRO A 115 15.07 1.31 -6.22
CA PRO A 115 13.89 0.55 -6.61
C PRO A 115 13.62 -0.66 -5.70
N GLU A 116 14.65 -1.37 -5.25
CA GLU A 116 14.49 -2.59 -4.46
C GLU A 116 13.81 -2.34 -3.12
N GLU A 117 14.31 -1.37 -2.34
CA GLU A 117 13.71 -1.03 -1.05
C GLU A 117 12.31 -0.45 -1.22
N MET A 118 12.11 0.38 -2.26
CA MET A 118 10.80 0.90 -2.62
C MET A 118 9.80 -0.24 -2.89
N GLN A 119 10.21 -1.26 -3.64
CA GLN A 119 9.37 -2.43 -3.92
C GLN A 119 9.09 -3.28 -2.68
N GLN A 120 10.04 -3.41 -1.77
CA GLN A 120 9.88 -4.24 -0.57
C GLN A 120 9.04 -3.56 0.53
N LYS A 121 9.19 -2.24 0.67
CA LYS A 121 8.70 -1.50 1.85
C LYS A 121 7.65 -0.44 1.54
N HIS A 122 7.71 0.24 0.39
CA HIS A 122 6.78 1.35 0.12
C HIS A 122 5.36 0.82 -0.19
N PRO A 123 4.33 1.17 0.59
CA PRO A 123 3.02 0.53 0.51
C PRO A 123 2.36 0.68 -0.88
N VAL A 124 2.49 1.87 -1.48
CA VAL A 124 1.96 2.13 -2.83
C VAL A 124 2.68 1.34 -3.91
N VAL A 125 4.00 1.15 -3.80
CA VAL A 125 4.78 0.40 -4.80
C VAL A 125 4.45 -1.08 -4.72
N LYS A 126 4.37 -1.63 -3.49
CA LYS A 126 3.94 -3.01 -3.26
C LYS A 126 2.59 -3.30 -3.88
N LYS A 127 1.64 -2.38 -3.73
CA LYS A 127 0.32 -2.51 -4.35
C LYS A 127 0.41 -2.55 -5.87
N LEU A 128 1.16 -1.64 -6.49
CA LEU A 128 1.33 -1.59 -7.95
C LEU A 128 1.99 -2.85 -8.53
N LEU A 129 2.90 -3.49 -7.79
CA LEU A 129 3.52 -4.75 -8.19
C LEU A 129 2.58 -5.95 -8.14
N ALA A 130 1.54 -5.88 -7.31
CA ALA A 130 0.55 -6.94 -7.15
C ALA A 130 -0.63 -6.83 -8.15
N GLU A 131 -0.70 -5.73 -8.91
CA GLU A 131 -1.64 -5.54 -10.04
C GLU A 131 -1.20 -6.33 -11.27
#